data_AF-A0A1Z5YTC6-F1
#
_entry.id   AF-A0A1Z5YTC6-F1
#
_cell.length_a   1.000
_cell.length_b   1.000
_cell.length_c   1.000
_cell.angle_alpha   90.00
_cell.angle_beta   90.00
_cell.angle_gamma   90.00
#
_symmetry.space_group_name_H-M   'P 1'
#
loop_
_entity.id
_entity.type
_entity.pdbx_description
1 polymer ?
#
loop_
_entity_poly.entity_id
_entity_poly.type
_entity_poly.pdbx_seq_one_letter_code
_entity_poly.pdbx_strand_id
1 'polypeptide(L)'
;MEADPSSVFCIVRCEVTDVDFVEHMAHRASCHKEISAVITVYLFADGKVRIGEHGVQNSLQAVGLLGRAAEVLCSSLERESDAAP
;
A
#
# COMPACT_ATOMS: atom_id res chain seq x y z
N MET A 1 13.56 -18.68 9.27
CA MET A 1 13.29 -17.37 9.88
C MET A 1 11.83 -17.09 9.66
N GLU A 2 11.02 -17.13 10.72
CA GLU A 2 9.61 -16.74 10.67
C GLU A 2 9.53 -15.21 10.57
N ALA A 3 8.69 -14.70 9.67
CA ALA A 3 8.43 -13.27 9.55
C ALA A 3 7.71 -12.80 10.82
N ASP A 4 8.29 -11.82 11.52
CA ASP A 4 7.72 -11.24 12.72
C ASP A 4 6.35 -10.59 12.38
N PRO A 5 5.23 -11.10 12.92
CA PRO A 5 3.88 -10.66 12.58
C PRO A 5 3.55 -9.25 13.09
N SER A 6 4.47 -8.60 13.82
CA SER A 6 4.29 -7.26 14.38
C SER A 6 4.65 -6.12 13.42
N SER A 7 4.84 -6.41 12.13
CA SER A 7 5.08 -5.36 11.14
C SER A 7 3.80 -4.55 10.87
N VAL A 8 3.74 -3.34 11.41
CA VAL A 8 2.66 -2.38 11.12
C VAL A 8 2.83 -1.90 9.68
N PHE A 9 1.80 -2.10 8.86
CA PHE A 9 1.77 -1.70 7.46
C PHE A 9 0.70 -0.63 7.23
N CYS A 10 1.05 0.40 6.46
CA CYS A 10 0.12 1.44 6.06
C CYS A 10 -0.16 1.28 4.57
N ILE A 11 -1.44 1.05 4.21
CA ILE A 11 -1.91 1.00 2.83
C ILE A 11 -2.80 2.23 2.63
N VAL A 12 -2.37 3.13 1.75
CA VAL A 12 -3.13 4.33 1.41
C VAL A 12 -3.74 4.12 0.03
N ARG A 13 -5.06 3.93 -0.03
CA ARG A 13 -5.83 4.06 -1.28
C ARG A 13 -6.15 5.53 -1.48
N CYS A 14 -5.76 6.08 -2.61
CA CYS A 14 -6.09 7.45 -2.94
C CYS A 14 -6.36 7.57 -4.44
N GLU A 15 -7.50 8.18 -4.79
CA GLU A 15 -7.84 8.59 -6.16
C GLU A 15 -7.22 9.98 -6.35
N VAL A 16 -5.94 10.02 -6.69
CA VAL A 16 -5.12 11.25 -6.63
C VAL A 16 -4.75 11.78 -8.00
N THR A 17 -4.71 13.10 -8.08
CA THR A 17 -3.98 13.88 -9.09
C THR A 17 -2.55 14.23 -8.66
N ASP A 18 -2.21 14.11 -7.36
CA ASP A 18 -0.90 14.49 -6.82
C ASP A 18 -0.20 13.31 -6.10
N VAL A 19 0.62 12.60 -6.88
CA VAL A 19 1.42 11.45 -6.41
C VAL A 19 2.54 11.90 -5.47
N ASP A 20 3.08 13.10 -5.67
CA ASP A 20 4.26 13.58 -4.94
C ASP A 20 3.94 13.83 -3.46
N PHE A 21 2.73 14.32 -3.17
CA PHE A 21 2.26 14.48 -1.80
C PHE A 21 2.14 13.13 -1.07
N VAL A 22 1.57 12.12 -1.73
CA VAL A 22 1.37 10.79 -1.12
C VAL A 22 2.70 10.08 -0.91
N GLU A 23 3.62 10.17 -1.88
CA GLU A 23 5.01 9.69 -1.74
C GLU A 23 5.72 10.37 -0.55
N HIS A 24 5.55 11.67 -0.39
CA HIS A 24 6.13 12.39 0.76
C HIS A 24 5.58 11.87 2.09
N MET A 25 4.27 11.67 2.19
CA MET A 25 3.62 11.13 3.40
C MET A 25 4.06 9.70 3.69
N ALA A 26 4.16 8.85 2.67
CA ALA A 26 4.61 7.47 2.80
C ALA A 26 6.07 7.37 3.22
N HIS A 27 6.93 8.24 2.67
CA HIS A 27 8.32 8.36 3.12
C HIS A 27 8.38 8.76 4.60
N ARG A 28 7.63 9.79 5.01
CA ARG A 28 7.60 10.20 6.42
C ARG A 28 7.12 9.10 7.36
N ALA A 29 6.07 8.38 6.97
CA ALA A 29 5.57 7.22 7.71
C ALA A 29 6.66 6.15 7.86
N SER A 30 7.40 5.83 6.80
CA SER A 30 8.49 4.84 6.83
C SER A 30 9.65 5.20 7.76
N CYS A 31 9.80 6.47 8.15
CA CYS A 31 10.82 6.90 9.10
C CYS A 31 10.42 6.68 10.58
N HIS A 32 9.16 6.31 10.87
CA HIS A 32 8.75 5.99 12.23
C HIS A 32 9.26 4.61 12.63
N LYS A 33 9.85 4.50 13.83
CA LYS A 33 10.49 3.26 14.33
C LYS A 33 9.53 2.08 14.50
N GLU A 34 8.23 2.34 14.56
CA GLU A 34 7.18 1.33 14.71
C GLU A 34 6.68 0.79 13.36
N ILE A 35 7.05 1.44 12.26
CA ILE A 35 6.62 1.09 10.91
C ILE A 35 7.77 0.37 10.21
N SER A 36 7.59 -0.92 9.96
CA SER A 36 8.62 -1.76 9.34
C SER A 36 8.72 -1.56 7.83
N ALA A 37 7.64 -1.13 7.18
CA ALA A 37 7.58 -0.83 5.75
C ALA A 37 6.26 -0.13 5.40
N VAL A 38 6.26 0.65 4.32
CA VAL A 38 5.08 1.29 3.74
C VAL A 38 4.98 0.91 2.27
N ILE A 39 3.78 0.50 1.85
CA ILE A 39 3.45 0.33 0.44
C ILE A 39 2.30 1.25 0.09
N THR A 40 2.48 2.06 -0.94
CA THR A 40 1.44 2.93 -1.52
C THR A 40 0.89 2.29 -2.78
N VAL A 41 -0.43 2.32 -2.94
CA VAL A 41 -1.10 1.88 -4.17
C VAL A 41 -1.84 3.08 -4.76
N TYR A 42 -1.41 3.48 -5.94
CA TYR A 42 -2.02 4.55 -6.71
C TYR A 42 -2.97 3.94 -7.74
N LEU A 43 -4.25 4.29 -7.66
CA LEU A 43 -5.24 3.98 -8.69
C LEU A 43 -5.58 5.27 -9.43
N PHE A 44 -5.19 5.35 -10.70
CA PHE A 44 -5.45 6.51 -11.54
C PHE A 44 -6.82 6.40 -12.21
N ALA A 45 -7.41 7.55 -12.55
CA ALA A 45 -8.71 7.62 -13.22
C ALA A 45 -8.73 6.94 -14.60
N ASP A 46 -7.57 6.78 -15.25
CA ASP A 46 -7.42 6.02 -16.50
C ASP A 46 -7.31 4.50 -16.28
N GLY A 47 -7.50 4.04 -15.04
CA GLY A 47 -7.41 2.65 -14.63
C GLY A 47 -5.98 2.15 -14.45
N LYS A 48 -4.95 2.99 -14.63
CA LYS A 48 -3.57 2.57 -14.33
C LYS A 48 -3.38 2.38 -12.83
N VAL A 49 -2.48 1.45 -12.51
CA VAL A 49 -2.04 1.21 -11.13
C VAL A 49 -0.54 1.44 -11.05
N ARG A 50 -0.10 2.17 -10.01
CA ARG A 50 1.32 2.25 -9.63
C ARG A 50 1.48 1.84 -8.17
N ILE A 51 2.66 1.32 -7.85
CA ILE A 51 3.00 0.91 -6.48
C ILE A 51 4.29 1.60 -6.07
N GLY A 52 4.29 2.19 -4.88
CA GLY A 52 5.47 2.74 -4.22
C GLY A 52 5.86 1.92 -3.00
N GLU A 53 7.16 1.88 -2.69
CA GLU A 53 7.73 1.09 -1.60
C GLU A 53 8.68 1.97 -0.77
N HIS A 54 8.47 2.02 0.55
CA HIS A 54 9.34 2.77 1.46
C HIS A 54 9.70 1.94 2.71
N GLY A 55 10.98 1.97 3.11
CA GLY A 55 11.46 1.22 4.27
C GLY A 55 11.55 -0.29 4.06
N VAL A 56 11.26 -0.80 2.86
CA VAL A 56 11.33 -2.22 2.51
C VAL A 56 12.78 -2.70 2.55
N GLN A 57 13.05 -3.69 3.39
CA GLN A 57 14.42 -4.13 3.68
C GLN A 57 14.87 -5.30 2.80
N ASN A 58 13.94 -6.07 2.23
CA ASN A 58 14.25 -7.19 1.35
C ASN A 58 13.07 -7.55 0.43
N SER A 59 13.36 -8.32 -0.62
CA SER A 59 12.39 -8.71 -1.64
C SER A 59 11.27 -9.63 -1.13
N LEU A 60 11.53 -10.47 -0.13
CA LEU A 60 10.51 -11.33 0.50
C LEU A 60 9.46 -10.50 1.23
N GLN A 61 9.90 -9.48 1.97
CA GLN A 61 9.03 -8.52 2.63
C GLN A 61 8.21 -7.73 1.60
N ALA A 62 8.82 -7.30 0.50
CA ALA A 62 8.15 -6.62 -0.61
C ALA A 62 7.01 -7.48 -1.20
N VAL A 63 7.30 -8.74 -1.54
CA VAL A 63 6.30 -9.67 -2.12
C VAL A 63 5.15 -9.93 -1.16
N GLY A 64 5.42 -10.17 0.13
CA GLY A 64 4.37 -10.36 1.13
C GLY A 64 3.48 -9.12 1.28
N LEU A 65 4.08 -7.93 1.23
CA LEU A 65 3.37 -6.66 1.29
C LEU A 65 2.50 -6.39 0.07
N LEU A 66 3.01 -6.68 -1.13
CA LEU A 66 2.27 -6.60 -2.39
C LEU A 66 1.06 -7.52 -2.39
N GLY A 67 1.22 -8.75 -1.87
CA GLY A 67 0.11 -9.69 -1.69
C GLY A 67 -1.00 -9.13 -0.79
N ARG A 68 -0.62 -8.54 0.36
CA ARG A 68 -1.58 -7.88 1.26
C ARG A 68 -2.25 -6.67 0.64
N ALA A 69 -1.50 -5.85 -0.10
CA ALA A 69 -2.05 -4.70 -0.81
C ALA A 69 -3.09 -5.14 -1.86
N ALA A 70 -2.80 -6.20 -2.61
CA ALA A 70 -3.74 -6.79 -3.56
C ALA A 70 -5.02 -7.30 -2.87
N GLU A 71 -4.90 -8.01 -1.74
CA GLU A 71 -6.06 -8.47 -0.95
C GLU A 71 -6.98 -7.31 -0.54
N VAL A 72 -6.41 -6.22 -0.03
CA VAL A 72 -7.17 -5.04 0.42
C VAL A 72 -7.88 -4.33 -0.74
N LEU A 73 -7.22 -4.22 -1.90
CA LEU A 73 -7.82 -3.64 -3.09
C LEU A 73 -8.96 -4.50 -3.62
N CYS A 74 -8.76 -5.81 -3.77
CA CYS A 74 -9.79 -6.74 -4.22
C CYS A 74 -11.01 -6.69 -3.30
N SER A 75 -10.81 -6.77 -1.98
CA SER A 75 -11.92 -6.70 -1.01
C SER A 75 -12.66 -5.36 -1.06
N SER A 76 -11.96 -4.27 -1.33
CA SER A 76 -12.56 -2.93 -1.46
C SER A 76 -13.37 -2.80 -2.75
N LEU A 77 -12.86 -3.32 -3.87
CA LEU A 77 -13.55 -3.33 -5.17
C LEU A 77 -14.78 -4.26 -5.15
N GLU A 78 -14.70 -5.42 -4.50
CA GLU A 78 -15.85 -6.32 -4.31
C GLU A 78 -16.97 -5.62 -3.54
N ARG A 79 -16.65 -4.90 -2.46
CA ARG A 79 -17.64 -4.13 -1.68
C ARG A 79 -18.25 -2.98 -2.46
N GLU A 80 -17.50 -2.32 -3.33
CA GLU A 80 -18.02 -1.25 -4.20
C GLU A 80 -18.90 -1.83 -5.32
N SER A 81 -18.57 -3.01 -5.84
CA SER A 81 -19.40 -3.74 -6.81
C SER A 81 -20.72 -4.18 -6.20
N ASP A 82 -20.73 -4.65 -4.95
CA ASP A 82 -21.97 -5.02 -4.23
C ASP A 82 -22.83 -3.80 -3.85
N ALA A 83 -22.21 -2.62 -3.79
CA ALA A 83 -22.89 -1.35 -3.51
C ALA A 83 -23.30 -0.59 -4.78
N ALA A 84 -22.92 -1.07 -5.97
CA ALA A 84 -23.39 -0.54 -7.24
C ALA A 84 -24.84 -1.00 -7.48
N PRO A 85 -25.78 -0.07 -7.78
CA PRO A 85 -27.21 -0.36 -7.89
C PRO A 85 -27.60 -1.32 -9.02
#